data_AF-A0AA37GPU1-F1
#
_entry.id   AF-A0AA37GPU1-F1
#
_cell.length_a   1.000
_cell.length_b   1.000
_cell.length_c   1.000
_cell.angle_alpha   90.00
_cell.angle_beta   90.00
_cell.angle_gamma   90.00
#
_symmetry.space_group_name_H-M   'P 1'
#
loop_
_entity.id
_entity.type
_entity.pdbx_description
1 polymer ?
#
loop_
_entity_poly.entity_id
_entity_poly.type
_entity_poly.pdbx_seq_one_letter_code
_entity_poly.pdbx_strand_id
1 'polypeptide(L)'
;MASFKVIIVGGGLGGSLLANGLMNNDVNFTLYERDPADSKREGYQIRLGDAAMEAFECCLKPHHVASIRKRLGLSTNQSSTAPIVCTSQFKIVLDLSQLPNYSRSAAINRVVLRNLLLDPVETAGHARFGKAFSRYEIICPADGQERVKVHFADGSSDTCDVLVGADGSGSRINKQVGARNIVDLDSHLSFVQKGSLPPSRVRMLPQRLLQGPIIVFSEGRSLFFALYLPPARNRVTENSNELDYDADEASFYWGLSVPREMYPDYDPDEGGIT
;
A
#
# COMPACT_ATOMS: atom_id res chain seq x y z
N MET A 1 -9.41 -0.36 -37.37
CA MET A 1 -10.07 0.25 -36.18
C MET A 1 -8.97 0.68 -35.24
N ALA A 2 -9.06 1.89 -34.65
CA ALA A 2 -8.13 2.25 -33.58
C ALA A 2 -8.34 1.28 -32.41
N SER A 3 -7.25 0.71 -31.88
CA SER A 3 -7.32 -0.23 -30.75
C SER A 3 -7.70 0.53 -29.49
N PHE A 4 -8.70 0.02 -28.75
CA PHE A 4 -9.15 0.56 -27.46
C PHE A 4 -7.95 0.71 -26.51
N LYS A 5 -7.78 1.90 -25.92
CA LYS A 5 -6.63 2.22 -25.07
C LYS A 5 -7.07 2.78 -23.72
N VAL A 6 -6.44 2.26 -22.67
CA VAL A 6 -6.56 2.77 -21.30
C VAL A 6 -5.30 3.56 -20.91
N ILE A 7 -5.46 4.72 -20.29
CA ILE A 7 -4.36 5.39 -19.57
C ILE A 7 -4.60 5.28 -18.07
N ILE A 8 -3.59 4.83 -17.34
CA ILE A 8 -3.58 4.79 -15.88
C ILE A 8 -2.60 5.85 -15.38
N VAL A 9 -3.06 6.76 -14.52
CA VAL A 9 -2.19 7.75 -13.88
C VAL A 9 -1.94 7.33 -12.44
N GLY A 10 -0.71 6.94 -12.13
CA GLY A 10 -0.23 6.54 -10.80
C GLY A 10 0.31 5.12 -10.77
N GLY A 11 1.62 4.97 -10.51
CA GLY A 11 2.32 3.68 -10.34
C GLY A 11 2.30 3.17 -8.90
N GLY A 12 1.20 3.40 -8.17
CA GLY A 12 0.96 2.87 -6.83
C GLY A 12 0.40 1.44 -6.86
N LEU A 13 0.05 0.89 -5.68
CA LEU A 13 -0.46 -0.49 -5.57
C LEU A 13 -1.66 -0.76 -6.49
N GLY A 14 -2.68 0.11 -6.45
CA GLY A 14 -3.89 -0.06 -7.24
C GLY A 14 -3.65 0.09 -8.75
N GLY A 15 -2.92 1.13 -9.16
CA GLY A 15 -2.60 1.36 -10.58
C GLY A 15 -1.76 0.24 -11.18
N SER A 16 -0.74 -0.23 -10.46
CA SER A 16 0.09 -1.37 -10.90
C SER A 16 -0.70 -2.68 -10.94
N LEU A 17 -1.59 -2.94 -9.97
CA LEU A 17 -2.44 -4.14 -10.01
C LEU A 17 -3.39 -4.13 -11.20
N LEU A 18 -4.07 -3.00 -11.46
CA LEU A 18 -4.92 -2.82 -12.62
C LEU A 18 -4.14 -3.03 -13.92
N ALA A 19 -2.95 -2.44 -14.03
CA ALA A 19 -2.09 -2.61 -15.21
C ALA A 19 -1.74 -4.08 -15.48
N ASN A 20 -1.46 -4.88 -14.44
CA ASN A 20 -1.27 -6.32 -14.63
C ASN A 20 -2.55 -7.01 -15.11
N GLY A 21 -3.71 -6.64 -14.55
CA GLY A 21 -5.00 -7.17 -14.99
C GLY A 21 -5.27 -6.89 -16.47
N LEU A 22 -5.05 -5.66 -16.92
CA LEU A 22 -5.18 -5.28 -18.34
C LEU A 22 -4.18 -6.02 -19.22
N MET A 23 -2.92 -6.09 -18.80
CA MET A 23 -1.85 -6.80 -19.51
C MET A 23 -2.14 -8.29 -19.67
N ASN A 24 -2.69 -8.94 -18.65
CA ASN A 24 -3.03 -10.36 -18.66
C ASN A 24 -4.31 -10.68 -19.45
N ASN A 25 -5.03 -9.65 -19.93
CA ASN A 25 -6.23 -9.77 -20.76
C ASN A 25 -6.06 -9.07 -22.13
N ASP A 26 -4.82 -8.84 -22.57
CA ASP A 26 -4.48 -8.27 -23.88
C ASP A 26 -5.15 -6.91 -24.19
N VAL A 27 -5.43 -6.11 -23.15
CA VAL A 27 -5.96 -4.75 -23.29
C VAL A 27 -4.79 -3.78 -23.48
N ASN A 28 -4.85 -2.91 -24.48
CA ASN A 28 -3.82 -1.89 -24.69
C ASN A 28 -3.92 -0.80 -23.62
N PHE A 29 -2.79 -0.52 -22.94
CA PHE A 29 -2.73 0.54 -21.95
C PHE A 29 -1.34 1.18 -21.84
N THR A 30 -1.30 2.33 -21.16
CA THR A 30 -0.05 2.95 -20.70
C THR A 30 -0.23 3.46 -19.27
N LEU A 31 0.70 3.10 -18.39
CA LEU A 31 0.76 3.57 -17.01
C LEU A 31 1.75 4.73 -16.92
N TYR A 32 1.32 5.84 -16.34
CA TYR A 32 2.13 7.04 -16.11
C TYR A 32 2.38 7.25 -14.62
N GLU A 33 3.63 7.39 -14.23
CA GLU A 33 4.06 7.67 -12.86
C GLU A 33 4.85 8.99 -12.84
N ARG A 34 4.57 9.84 -11.84
CA ARG A 34 5.20 11.17 -11.72
C ARG A 34 6.64 11.06 -11.24
N ASP A 35 6.92 10.08 -10.39
CA ASP A 35 8.25 9.91 -9.83
C ASP A 35 9.20 9.27 -10.87
N PRO A 36 10.52 9.51 -10.79
CA PRO A 36 11.52 8.76 -11.54
C PRO A 36 11.49 7.25 -11.24
N ALA A 37 11.95 6.44 -12.20
CA ALA A 37 11.98 4.98 -12.07
C ALA A 37 12.87 4.51 -10.90
N ASP A 38 13.98 5.20 -10.65
CA ASP A 38 14.96 4.93 -9.60
C ASP A 38 14.62 5.59 -8.25
N SER A 39 13.45 6.23 -8.14
CA SER A 39 13.02 6.88 -6.90
C SER A 39 13.00 5.90 -5.73
N LYS A 40 13.87 6.13 -4.74
CA LYS A 40 13.84 5.39 -3.49
C LYS A 40 12.65 5.86 -2.68
N ARG A 41 11.78 4.93 -2.29
CA ARG A 41 10.68 5.20 -1.38
C ARG A 41 10.94 4.49 -0.07
N GLU A 42 10.81 5.21 1.03
CA GLU A 42 10.71 4.57 2.34
C GLU A 42 9.34 3.92 2.48
N GLY A 43 9.35 2.62 2.73
CA GLY A 43 8.15 1.81 2.82
C GLY A 43 7.74 1.56 4.26
N TYR A 44 6.50 1.94 4.59
CA TYR A 44 5.82 1.45 5.78
C TYR A 44 5.21 0.06 5.56
N GLN A 45 4.83 -0.57 6.66
CA GLN A 45 4.15 -1.87 6.65
C GLN A 45 2.66 -1.67 6.35
N ILE A 46 2.13 -2.50 5.45
CA ILE A 46 0.69 -2.63 5.22
C ILE A 46 0.24 -4.05 5.53
N ARG A 47 -1.07 -4.25 5.58
CA ARG A 47 -1.67 -5.56 5.81
C ARG A 47 -2.65 -5.89 4.69
N LEU A 48 -2.60 -7.13 4.22
CA LEU A 48 -3.44 -7.65 3.13
C LEU A 48 -4.44 -8.63 3.70
N GLY A 49 -5.73 -8.34 3.56
CA GLY A 49 -6.83 -9.26 3.88
C GLY A 49 -7.30 -10.04 2.66
N ASP A 50 -8.37 -10.83 2.84
CA ASP A 50 -8.90 -11.75 1.82
C ASP A 50 -9.23 -11.04 0.50
N ALA A 51 -9.91 -9.88 0.56
CA ALA A 51 -10.26 -9.11 -0.63
C ALA A 51 -9.03 -8.67 -1.47
N ALA A 52 -7.89 -8.41 -0.82
CA ALA A 52 -6.65 -8.09 -1.54
C ALA A 52 -6.09 -9.33 -2.24
N MET A 53 -6.18 -10.50 -1.59
CA MET A 53 -5.74 -11.77 -2.17
C MET A 53 -6.62 -12.19 -3.33
N GLU A 54 -7.95 -12.02 -3.23
CA GLU A 54 -8.89 -12.25 -4.33
C GLU A 54 -8.57 -11.34 -5.53
N ALA A 55 -8.34 -10.05 -5.29
CA ALA A 55 -7.95 -9.12 -6.37
C ALA A 55 -6.64 -9.54 -7.05
N PHE A 56 -5.67 -10.08 -6.29
CA PHE A 56 -4.44 -10.61 -6.88
C PHE A 56 -4.69 -11.85 -7.74
N GLU A 57 -5.57 -12.75 -7.32
CA GLU A 57 -5.93 -13.94 -8.10
C GLU A 57 -6.67 -13.58 -9.39
N CYS A 58 -7.48 -12.51 -9.38
CA CYS A 58 -8.16 -12.02 -10.59
C CYS A 58 -7.23 -11.30 -11.57
N CYS A 59 -6.21 -10.57 -11.09
CA CYS A 59 -5.41 -9.68 -11.93
C CYS A 59 -4.01 -10.21 -12.28
N LEU A 60 -3.47 -11.16 -11.52
CA LEU A 60 -2.08 -11.62 -11.65
C LEU A 60 -1.98 -13.07 -12.11
N LYS A 61 -0.88 -13.43 -12.77
CA LYS A 61 -0.56 -14.82 -13.08
C LYS A 61 -0.26 -15.61 -11.79
N PRO A 62 -0.57 -16.93 -11.72
CA PRO A 62 -0.40 -17.72 -10.49
C PRO A 62 1.00 -17.67 -9.86
N HIS A 63 2.05 -17.69 -10.67
CA HIS A 63 3.44 -17.61 -10.16
C HIS A 63 3.73 -16.26 -9.50
N HIS A 64 3.10 -15.19 -9.96
CA HIS A 64 3.28 -13.86 -9.40
C HIS A 64 2.54 -13.73 -8.06
N VAL A 65 1.32 -14.25 -7.95
CA VAL A 65 0.59 -14.39 -6.67
C VAL A 65 1.43 -15.19 -5.67
N ALA A 66 2.05 -16.30 -6.11
CA ALA A 66 2.93 -17.10 -5.27
C ALA A 66 4.15 -16.31 -4.76
N SER A 67 4.75 -15.46 -5.60
CA SER A 67 5.85 -14.57 -5.19
C SER A 67 5.43 -13.56 -4.12
N ILE A 68 4.22 -12.98 -4.22
CA ILE A 68 3.68 -12.10 -3.18
C ILE A 68 3.45 -12.87 -1.88
N ARG A 69 2.84 -14.06 -1.95
CA ARG A 69 2.60 -14.92 -0.77
C ARG A 69 3.88 -15.26 -0.01
N LYS A 70 4.99 -15.47 -0.71
CA LYS A 70 6.32 -15.72 -0.09
C LYS A 70 6.87 -14.53 0.69
N ARG A 71 6.37 -13.32 0.45
CA ARG A 71 6.80 -12.08 1.13
C ARG A 71 5.85 -11.67 2.25
N LEU A 72 4.81 -12.44 2.53
CA LEU A 72 3.92 -12.18 3.67
C LEU A 72 4.64 -12.50 4.98
N GLY A 73 4.53 -11.59 5.94
CA GLY A 73 5.12 -11.72 7.26
C GLY A 73 4.46 -12.82 8.08
N LEU A 74 5.28 -13.52 8.87
CA LEU A 74 4.90 -14.55 9.81
C LEU A 74 4.40 -13.95 11.13
N SER A 75 3.61 -14.72 11.87
CA SER A 75 3.40 -14.55 13.30
C SER A 75 3.68 -15.89 14.01
N THR A 76 3.89 -15.86 15.33
CA THR A 76 4.29 -17.04 16.12
C THR A 76 3.45 -18.28 15.88
N ASN A 77 2.18 -18.13 15.53
CA ASN A 77 1.26 -19.27 15.35
C ASN A 77 0.46 -19.25 14.04
N GLN A 78 0.53 -18.18 13.23
CA GLN A 78 -0.36 -18.00 12.07
C GLN A 78 0.27 -17.15 10.96
N SER A 79 -0.10 -17.41 9.71
CA SER A 79 0.28 -16.59 8.55
C SER A 79 -0.59 -15.33 8.40
N SER A 80 -1.78 -15.30 9.01
CA SER A 80 -2.68 -14.15 9.06
C SER A 80 -3.15 -13.90 10.49
N THR A 81 -3.27 -12.64 10.88
CA THR A 81 -3.67 -12.23 12.23
C THR A 81 -4.68 -11.08 12.18
N ALA A 82 -5.41 -10.89 13.28
CA ALA A 82 -6.31 -9.77 13.49
C ALA A 82 -5.83 -8.93 14.68
N PRO A 83 -6.09 -7.61 14.69
CA PRO A 83 -5.75 -6.76 15.81
C PRO A 83 -6.52 -7.12 17.08
N ILE A 84 -5.87 -6.93 18.23
CA ILE A 84 -6.57 -6.86 19.51
C ILE A 84 -6.64 -5.41 19.97
N VAL A 85 -7.83 -5.01 20.41
CA VAL A 85 -8.07 -3.72 21.05
C VAL A 85 -7.77 -3.84 22.54
N CYS A 86 -6.93 -2.93 23.03
CA CYS A 86 -6.46 -2.88 24.40
C CYS A 86 -6.72 -1.51 25.04
N THR A 87 -6.78 -1.50 26.37
CA THR A 87 -6.66 -0.28 27.19
C THR A 87 -5.20 0.21 27.25
N SER A 88 -4.96 1.40 27.80
CA SER A 88 -3.61 1.94 28.02
C SER A 88 -2.75 1.13 29.00
N GLN A 89 -3.36 0.25 29.80
CA GLN A 89 -2.66 -0.74 30.64
C GLN A 89 -2.51 -2.09 29.94
N PHE A 90 -2.69 -2.14 28.62
CA PHE A 90 -2.63 -3.35 27.79
C PHE A 90 -3.60 -4.48 28.19
N LYS A 91 -4.66 -4.16 28.94
CA LYS A 91 -5.77 -5.11 29.18
C LYS A 91 -6.59 -5.24 27.90
N ILE A 92 -6.88 -6.49 27.50
CA ILE A 92 -7.67 -6.81 26.32
C ILE A 92 -9.11 -6.33 26.51
N VAL A 93 -9.61 -5.58 25.54
CA VAL A 93 -11.00 -5.12 25.46
C VAL A 93 -11.77 -5.95 24.42
N LEU A 94 -11.17 -6.15 23.25
CA LEU A 94 -11.79 -6.88 22.14
C LEU A 94 -10.73 -7.61 21.32
N ASP A 95 -10.93 -8.90 21.11
CA ASP A 95 -10.15 -9.69 20.15
C ASP A 95 -10.91 -9.79 18.83
N LEU A 96 -10.47 -9.04 17.82
CA LEU A 96 -11.12 -9.06 16.49
C LEU A 96 -11.02 -10.43 15.84
N SER A 97 -10.08 -11.28 16.23
CA SER A 97 -9.92 -12.63 15.70
C SER A 97 -11.05 -13.60 16.11
N GLN A 98 -11.84 -13.22 17.12
CA GLN A 98 -13.02 -13.96 17.60
C GLN A 98 -14.31 -13.50 16.94
N LEU A 99 -14.28 -12.44 16.14
CA LEU A 99 -15.46 -11.94 15.45
C LEU A 99 -15.67 -12.72 14.15
N PRO A 100 -16.87 -13.27 13.89
CA PRO A 100 -17.11 -14.18 12.78
C PRO A 100 -16.90 -13.53 11.40
N ASN A 101 -17.12 -12.20 11.30
CA ASN A 101 -17.04 -11.46 10.05
C ASN A 101 -15.78 -10.60 9.93
N TYR A 102 -14.80 -10.77 10.82
CA TYR A 102 -13.54 -10.04 10.74
C TYR A 102 -12.50 -10.85 9.98
N SER A 103 -12.19 -10.43 8.75
CA SER A 103 -11.12 -11.03 7.96
C SER A 103 -9.76 -10.79 8.61
N ARG A 104 -8.99 -11.86 8.80
CA ARG A 104 -7.58 -11.76 9.18
C ARG A 104 -6.79 -11.16 8.02
N SER A 105 -5.61 -10.64 8.34
CA SER A 105 -4.70 -10.08 7.33
C SER A 105 -3.27 -10.50 7.58
N ALA A 106 -2.43 -10.40 6.56
CA ALA A 106 -0.99 -10.67 6.67
C ALA A 106 -0.18 -9.40 6.39
N ALA A 107 0.92 -9.23 7.12
CA ALA A 107 1.81 -8.08 6.95
C ALA A 107 2.63 -8.20 5.67
N ILE A 108 2.89 -7.08 4.99
CA ILE A 108 3.89 -7.00 3.92
C ILE A 108 4.52 -5.61 3.89
N ASN A 109 5.78 -5.54 3.46
CA ASN A 109 6.42 -4.26 3.17
C ASN A 109 5.78 -3.65 1.90
N ARG A 110 5.27 -2.42 2.01
CA ARG A 110 4.56 -1.74 0.91
C ARG A 110 5.42 -1.55 -0.35
N VAL A 111 6.71 -1.26 -0.18
CA VAL A 111 7.63 -1.06 -1.32
C VAL A 111 7.89 -2.38 -2.02
N VAL A 112 8.08 -3.47 -1.25
CA VAL A 112 8.21 -4.82 -1.81
C VAL A 112 6.98 -5.19 -2.63
N LEU A 113 5.77 -5.00 -2.09
CA LEU A 113 4.54 -5.29 -2.82
C LEU A 113 4.41 -4.44 -4.08
N ARG A 114 4.68 -3.13 -3.98
CA ARG A 114 4.62 -2.22 -5.13
C ARG A 114 5.56 -2.67 -6.24
N ASN A 115 6.80 -3.00 -5.91
CA ASN A 115 7.80 -3.43 -6.91
C ASN A 115 7.35 -4.73 -7.57
N LEU A 116 6.94 -5.74 -6.79
CA LEU A 116 6.37 -6.96 -7.35
C LEU A 116 5.27 -6.65 -8.37
N LEU A 117 4.32 -5.75 -8.04
CA LEU A 117 3.26 -5.37 -8.96
C LEU A 117 3.75 -4.53 -10.16
N LEU A 118 4.70 -3.61 -9.98
CA LEU A 118 5.11 -2.66 -11.03
C LEU A 118 6.16 -3.24 -11.98
N ASP A 119 7.10 -4.04 -11.50
CA ASP A 119 8.25 -4.53 -12.28
C ASP A 119 7.83 -5.28 -13.56
N PRO A 120 6.78 -6.14 -13.57
CA PRO A 120 6.32 -6.78 -14.80
C PRO A 120 5.75 -5.80 -15.83
N VAL A 121 5.07 -4.75 -15.36
CA VAL A 121 4.47 -3.71 -16.22
C VAL A 121 5.56 -2.84 -16.84
N GLU A 122 6.58 -2.50 -16.05
CA GLU A 122 7.76 -1.78 -16.52
C GLU A 122 8.57 -2.62 -17.51
N THR A 123 8.85 -3.88 -17.18
CA THR A 123 9.60 -4.81 -18.04
C THR A 123 8.92 -5.02 -19.40
N ALA A 124 7.59 -5.06 -19.42
CA ALA A 124 6.80 -5.15 -20.64
C ALA A 124 6.73 -3.82 -21.43
N GLY A 125 7.33 -2.75 -20.94
CA GLY A 125 7.40 -1.46 -21.63
C GLY A 125 6.10 -0.66 -21.59
N HIS A 126 5.19 -0.94 -20.66
CA HIS A 126 3.91 -0.23 -20.51
C HIS A 126 3.93 0.92 -19.50
N ALA A 127 4.99 1.06 -18.70
CA ALA A 127 5.16 2.15 -17.74
C ALA A 127 5.98 3.32 -18.30
N ARG A 128 5.61 4.56 -17.95
CA ARG A 128 6.32 5.79 -18.28
C ARG A 128 6.50 6.63 -17.01
N PHE A 129 7.74 6.82 -16.60
CA PHE A 129 8.12 7.55 -15.38
C PHE A 129 8.41 9.02 -15.66
N GLY A 130 8.49 9.85 -14.60
CA GLY A 130 8.70 11.29 -14.72
C GLY A 130 7.51 12.04 -15.35
N LYS A 131 6.33 11.42 -15.40
CA LYS A 131 5.14 11.93 -16.10
C LYS A 131 4.08 12.35 -15.10
N ALA A 132 4.25 13.55 -14.55
CA ALA A 132 3.28 14.14 -13.64
C ALA A 132 2.02 14.59 -14.40
N PHE A 133 0.85 14.05 -14.04
CA PHE A 133 -0.42 14.49 -14.60
C PHE A 133 -0.70 15.98 -14.30
N SER A 134 -1.15 16.69 -15.32
CA SER A 134 -1.52 18.11 -15.24
C SER A 134 -3.03 18.28 -15.31
N ARG A 135 -3.65 17.85 -16.42
CA ARG A 135 -5.09 17.92 -16.67
C ARG A 135 -5.50 16.91 -17.73
N TYR A 136 -6.80 16.67 -17.89
CA TYR A 136 -7.35 16.04 -19.09
C TYR A 136 -8.34 16.96 -19.83
N GLU A 137 -8.65 16.64 -21.07
CA GLU A 137 -9.75 17.24 -21.83
C GLU A 137 -10.48 16.14 -22.60
N ILE A 138 -11.80 16.27 -22.75
CA ILE A 138 -12.58 15.42 -23.65
C ILE A 138 -12.48 16.02 -25.04
N ILE A 139 -12.03 15.22 -26.01
CA ILE A 139 -11.89 15.62 -27.40
C ILE A 139 -12.82 14.78 -28.28
N CYS A 140 -13.32 15.39 -29.35
CA CYS A 140 -14.10 14.71 -30.39
C CYS A 140 -13.31 14.83 -31.70
N PRO A 141 -12.49 13.83 -32.06
CA PRO A 141 -11.78 13.81 -33.34
C PRO A 141 -12.78 13.66 -34.50
N ALA A 142 -12.26 13.76 -35.73
CA ALA A 142 -13.08 13.69 -36.96
C ALA A 142 -13.81 12.36 -37.16
N ASP A 143 -13.44 11.30 -36.41
CA ASP A 143 -14.14 10.02 -36.37
C ASP A 143 -15.42 10.04 -35.52
N GLY A 144 -15.70 11.16 -34.84
CA GLY A 144 -16.90 11.40 -34.05
C GLY A 144 -16.93 10.66 -32.70
N GLN A 145 -15.86 9.95 -32.33
CA GLN A 145 -15.78 9.20 -31.07
C GLN A 145 -15.09 10.03 -29.99
N GLU A 146 -15.77 10.26 -28.87
CA GLU A 146 -15.18 10.96 -27.73
C GLU A 146 -13.95 10.22 -27.19
N ARG A 147 -12.89 10.96 -26.90
CA ARG A 147 -11.66 10.45 -26.30
C ARG A 147 -11.17 11.36 -25.21
N VAL A 148 -10.32 10.85 -24.33
CA VAL A 148 -9.67 11.61 -23.28
C VAL A 148 -8.24 11.94 -23.71
N LYS A 149 -7.92 13.22 -23.83
CA LYS A 149 -6.54 13.69 -24.00
C LYS A 149 -5.96 14.09 -22.66
N VAL A 150 -4.90 13.40 -22.27
CA VAL A 150 -4.20 13.53 -21.00
C VAL A 150 -2.97 14.40 -21.20
N HIS A 151 -2.82 15.45 -20.41
CA HIS A 151 -1.69 16.37 -20.45
C HIS A 151 -0.79 16.18 -19.24
N PHE A 152 0.51 16.20 -19.46
CA PHE A 152 1.53 16.08 -18.42
C PHE A 152 2.24 17.41 -18.15
N ALA A 153 2.90 17.53 -17.01
CA ALA A 153 3.58 18.75 -16.56
C ALA A 153 4.76 19.16 -17.46
N ASP A 154 5.34 18.21 -18.19
CA ASP A 154 6.42 18.46 -19.16
C ASP A 154 5.93 18.98 -20.52
N GLY A 155 4.62 19.24 -20.66
CA GLY A 155 3.98 19.70 -21.89
C GLY A 155 3.64 18.59 -22.89
N SER A 156 4.04 17.35 -22.62
CA SER A 156 3.63 16.21 -23.44
C SER A 156 2.17 15.83 -23.18
N SER A 157 1.57 15.10 -24.12
CA SER A 157 0.21 14.58 -23.99
C SER A 157 0.07 13.21 -24.63
N ASP A 158 -0.92 12.46 -24.18
CA ASP A 158 -1.34 11.19 -24.78
C ASP A 158 -2.88 11.12 -24.84
N THR A 159 -3.42 10.26 -25.70
CA THR A 159 -4.87 10.10 -25.90
C THR A 159 -5.30 8.67 -25.62
N CYS A 160 -6.46 8.51 -25.02
CA CYS A 160 -7.05 7.22 -24.66
C CYS A 160 -8.57 7.25 -24.75
N ASP A 161 -9.18 6.08 -24.70
CA ASP A 161 -10.63 5.94 -24.65
C ASP A 161 -11.12 5.93 -23.19
N VAL A 162 -10.29 5.45 -22.25
CA VAL A 162 -10.56 5.49 -20.81
C VAL A 162 -9.34 5.99 -20.04
N LEU A 163 -9.55 7.02 -19.20
CA LEU A 163 -8.59 7.49 -18.21
C LEU A 163 -8.96 6.97 -16.82
N VAL A 164 -8.01 6.29 -16.17
CA VAL A 164 -8.13 5.84 -14.79
C VAL A 164 -7.20 6.66 -13.89
N GLY A 165 -7.80 7.38 -12.94
CA GLY A 165 -7.07 8.08 -11.88
C GLY A 165 -6.72 7.14 -10.73
N ALA A 166 -5.45 6.76 -10.63
CA ALA A 166 -4.86 5.99 -9.54
C ALA A 166 -3.75 6.80 -8.82
N ASP A 167 -3.89 8.13 -8.80
CA ASP A 167 -2.88 9.12 -8.41
C ASP A 167 -2.88 9.50 -6.92
N GLY A 168 -3.52 8.68 -6.08
CA GLY A 168 -3.40 8.71 -4.62
C GLY A 168 -4.21 9.80 -3.91
N SER A 169 -3.91 10.06 -2.64
CA SER A 169 -4.64 11.01 -1.79
C SER A 169 -4.58 12.45 -2.32
N GLY A 170 -3.49 12.83 -2.98
CA GLY A 170 -3.35 14.13 -3.64
C GLY A 170 -3.96 14.21 -5.04
N SER A 171 -4.90 13.32 -5.39
CA SER A 171 -5.38 13.13 -6.76
C SER A 171 -5.82 14.43 -7.43
N ARG A 172 -5.18 14.75 -8.54
CA ARG A 172 -5.55 15.90 -9.39
C ARG A 172 -6.73 15.54 -10.29
N ILE A 173 -6.82 14.28 -10.71
CA ILE A 173 -7.95 13.78 -11.50
C ILE A 173 -9.25 13.88 -10.69
N ASN A 174 -9.20 13.49 -9.41
CA ASN A 174 -10.32 13.61 -8.48
C ASN A 174 -10.84 15.05 -8.37
N LYS A 175 -9.90 16.01 -8.22
CA LYS A 175 -10.22 17.43 -8.17
C LYS A 175 -10.83 17.92 -9.48
N GLN A 176 -10.25 17.54 -10.61
CA GLN A 176 -10.71 17.99 -11.93
C GLN A 176 -12.12 17.45 -12.28
N VAL A 177 -12.41 16.19 -11.97
CA VAL A 177 -13.75 15.62 -12.19
C VAL A 177 -14.78 16.12 -11.17
N GLY A 178 -14.34 16.76 -10.09
CA GLY A 178 -15.21 17.30 -9.06
C GLY A 178 -15.81 16.23 -8.13
N ALA A 179 -15.16 15.07 -8.02
CA ALA A 179 -15.64 13.93 -7.22
C ALA A 179 -15.77 14.26 -5.73
N ARG A 180 -14.86 15.09 -5.19
CA ARG A 180 -14.91 15.62 -3.80
C ARG A 180 -15.09 14.53 -2.73
N ASN A 181 -14.55 13.34 -2.97
CA ASN A 181 -14.64 12.17 -2.09
C ASN A 181 -13.31 11.82 -1.40
N ILE A 182 -12.31 12.69 -1.52
CA ILE A 182 -11.09 12.66 -0.69
C ILE A 182 -11.20 13.86 0.25
N VAL A 183 -11.31 13.58 1.54
CA VAL A 183 -11.46 14.59 2.60
C VAL A 183 -10.33 14.40 3.58
N ASP A 184 -9.55 15.44 3.80
CA ASP A 184 -8.49 15.45 4.79
C ASP A 184 -9.11 15.48 6.20
N LEU A 185 -8.57 14.66 7.10
CA LEU A 185 -8.97 14.64 8.50
C LEU A 185 -8.11 15.64 9.27
N ASP A 186 -8.69 16.75 9.70
CA ASP A 186 -8.03 17.82 10.46
C ASP A 186 -8.12 17.63 11.99
N SER A 187 -8.99 16.74 12.46
CA SER A 187 -9.22 16.46 13.87
C SER A 187 -8.05 15.79 14.61
N HIS A 188 -7.16 15.10 13.89
CA HIS A 188 -6.08 14.32 14.50
C HIS A 188 -4.74 14.54 13.78
N LEU A 189 -3.67 14.55 14.57
CA LEU A 189 -2.30 14.45 14.09
C LEU A 189 -1.89 12.97 14.17
N SER A 190 -1.31 12.45 13.09
CA SER A 190 -0.84 11.05 13.03
C SER A 190 0.66 11.02 12.80
N PHE A 191 1.37 10.32 13.68
CA PHE A 191 2.78 10.02 13.56
C PHE A 191 2.97 8.53 13.35
N VAL A 192 3.93 8.16 12.52
CA VAL A 192 4.22 6.79 12.17
C VAL A 192 5.72 6.56 12.19
N GLN A 193 6.15 5.49 12.86
CA GLN A 193 7.54 5.09 12.90
C GLN A 193 7.71 3.62 12.52
N LYS A 194 8.76 3.38 11.76
CA LYS A 194 9.31 2.05 11.47
C LYS A 194 10.68 1.92 12.12
N GLY A 195 11.00 0.74 12.60
CA GLY A 195 12.35 0.42 13.06
C GLY A 195 12.74 -1.02 12.76
N SER A 196 14.05 -1.28 12.72
CA SER A 196 14.60 -2.63 12.52
C SER A 196 14.21 -3.55 13.67
N LEU A 197 14.11 -4.85 13.39
CA LEU A 197 13.70 -5.83 14.39
C LEU A 197 14.67 -7.02 14.41
N PRO A 198 15.90 -6.83 14.93
CA PRO A 198 16.88 -7.91 15.05
C PRO A 198 16.44 -8.95 16.10
N PRO A 199 17.00 -10.18 16.07
CA PRO A 199 16.66 -11.24 17.02
C PRO A 199 16.79 -10.86 18.50
N SER A 200 17.78 -10.03 18.85
CA SER A 200 17.94 -9.51 20.21
C SER A 200 16.73 -8.70 20.67
N ARG A 201 16.14 -7.87 19.78
CA ARG A 201 14.96 -7.07 20.09
C ARG A 201 13.70 -7.93 20.20
N VAL A 202 13.54 -8.93 19.33
CA VAL A 202 12.40 -9.87 19.39
C VAL A 202 12.35 -10.60 20.73
N ARG A 203 13.50 -11.04 21.26
CA ARG A 203 13.58 -11.70 22.59
C ARG A 203 13.15 -10.82 23.75
N MET A 204 13.23 -9.50 23.59
CA MET A 204 12.82 -8.52 24.61
C MET A 204 11.33 -8.16 24.51
N LEU A 205 10.65 -8.52 23.42
CA LEU A 205 9.25 -8.17 23.23
C LEU A 205 8.35 -9.03 24.13
N PRO A 206 7.30 -8.45 24.74
CA PRO A 206 6.22 -9.22 25.33
C PRO A 206 5.62 -10.19 24.32
N GLN A 207 5.35 -11.43 24.75
CA GLN A 207 4.76 -12.49 23.92
C GLN A 207 3.52 -12.01 23.13
N ARG A 208 2.70 -11.16 23.75
CA ARG A 208 1.51 -10.58 23.14
C ARG A 208 1.79 -9.81 21.85
N LEU A 209 2.91 -9.10 21.76
CA LEU A 209 3.28 -8.32 20.58
C LEU A 209 3.79 -9.19 19.43
N LEU A 210 4.17 -10.45 19.71
CA LEU A 210 4.59 -11.43 18.70
C LEU A 210 3.40 -12.16 18.05
N GLN A 211 2.24 -12.17 18.72
CA GLN A 211 1.04 -12.91 18.29
C GLN A 211 0.22 -12.18 17.23
N GLY A 212 0.35 -10.86 17.13
CA GLY A 212 -0.42 -10.08 16.18
C GLY A 212 -0.43 -8.59 16.52
N PRO A 213 -1.06 -7.77 15.65
CA PRO A 213 -1.16 -6.35 15.87
C PRO A 213 -2.01 -6.02 17.10
N ILE A 214 -1.75 -4.86 17.68
CA ILE A 214 -2.57 -4.29 18.75
C ILE A 214 -3.00 -2.88 18.39
N ILE A 215 -4.17 -2.50 18.90
CA ILE A 215 -4.67 -1.13 18.89
C ILE A 215 -4.96 -0.75 20.33
N VAL A 216 -4.43 0.37 20.79
CA VAL A 216 -4.73 0.92 22.12
C VAL A 216 -5.52 2.20 21.93
N PHE A 217 -6.64 2.35 22.64
CA PHE A 217 -7.37 3.61 22.72
C PHE A 217 -7.30 4.17 24.14
N SER A 218 -7.05 5.47 24.25
CA SER A 218 -7.08 6.18 25.54
C SER A 218 -7.30 7.67 25.29
N GLU A 219 -8.37 8.24 25.83
CA GLU A 219 -8.62 9.70 25.81
C GLU A 219 -8.53 10.31 24.40
N GLY A 220 -9.19 9.69 23.41
CA GLY A 220 -9.15 10.16 22.02
C GLY A 220 -7.83 9.87 21.27
N ARG A 221 -6.83 9.30 21.94
CA ARG A 221 -5.57 8.86 21.31
C ARG A 221 -5.69 7.41 20.85
N SER A 222 -5.04 7.09 19.74
CA SER A 222 -4.89 5.71 19.28
C SER A 222 -3.44 5.35 19.00
N LEU A 223 -2.99 4.21 19.51
CA LEU A 223 -1.69 3.61 19.18
C LEU A 223 -1.93 2.30 18.45
N PHE A 224 -1.41 2.18 17.23
CA PHE A 224 -1.30 0.92 16.53
C PHE A 224 0.13 0.40 16.64
N PHE A 225 0.31 -0.89 16.90
CA PHE A 225 1.61 -1.56 16.83
C PHE A 225 1.49 -2.87 16.08
N ALA A 226 2.44 -3.13 15.19
CA ALA A 226 2.53 -4.38 14.45
C ALA A 226 3.98 -4.75 14.15
N LEU A 227 4.20 -6.04 13.91
CA LEU A 227 5.47 -6.56 13.43
C LEU A 227 5.32 -7.01 11.97
N TYR A 228 6.44 -6.97 11.25
CA TYR A 228 6.64 -7.64 9.98
C TYR A 228 7.88 -8.55 10.10
N LEU A 229 7.63 -9.85 10.05
CA LEU A 229 8.64 -10.90 10.17
C LEU A 229 8.62 -11.75 8.88
N PRO A 230 9.27 -11.30 7.79
CA PRO A 230 9.27 -12.04 6.53
C PRO A 230 9.99 -13.39 6.70
N PRO A 231 9.55 -14.47 6.01
CA PRO A 231 10.23 -15.76 6.05
C PRO A 231 11.70 -15.62 5.64
N ALA A 232 12.59 -16.38 6.30
CA ALA A 232 14.00 -16.43 5.91
C ALA A 232 14.17 -16.93 4.47
N ARG A 233 15.12 -16.32 3.73
CA ARG A 233 15.34 -16.60 2.29
C ARG A 233 15.75 -18.04 1.99
N ASN A 234 16.43 -18.71 2.93
CA ASN A 234 16.94 -20.07 2.79
C ASN A 234 16.30 -20.98 3.85
N ARG A 235 15.06 -21.42 3.61
CA ARG A 235 14.42 -22.44 4.46
C ARG A 235 15.18 -23.75 4.37
N VAL A 236 15.92 -24.10 5.42
CA VAL A 236 16.24 -25.49 5.75
C VAL A 236 15.38 -25.79 6.98
N THR A 237 14.29 -26.54 6.81
CA THR A 237 13.57 -27.14 7.96
C THR A 237 14.57 -28.06 8.68
N GLU A 238 14.64 -28.15 10.01
CA GLU A 238 13.59 -28.51 10.96
C GLU A 238 13.98 -28.11 12.41
N ASN A 239 12.96 -27.97 13.27
CA ASN A 239 13.03 -28.05 14.74
C ASN A 239 13.77 -26.94 15.51
N SER A 240 13.25 -25.72 15.47
CA SER A 240 13.37 -24.83 16.63
C SER A 240 12.03 -24.14 16.92
N ASN A 241 11.71 -23.99 18.21
CA ASN A 241 10.59 -23.15 18.70
C ASN A 241 10.85 -21.64 18.47
N GLU A 242 11.85 -21.27 17.66
CA GLU A 242 12.20 -19.89 17.36
C GLU A 242 11.62 -19.50 15.99
N LEU A 243 11.08 -18.28 15.90
CA LEU A 243 10.63 -17.69 14.65
C LEU A 243 11.82 -17.57 13.67
N ASP A 244 11.80 -18.34 12.58
CA ASP A 244 12.78 -18.23 11.49
C ASP A 244 12.34 -17.15 10.48
N TYR A 245 13.01 -16.00 10.51
CA TYR A 245 12.68 -14.83 9.69
C TYR A 245 13.94 -14.11 9.16
N ASP A 246 13.79 -13.36 8.07
CA ASP A 246 14.84 -12.51 7.51
C ASP A 246 15.00 -11.24 8.37
N ALA A 247 16.05 -11.22 9.21
CA ALA A 247 16.32 -10.14 10.16
C ALA A 247 16.70 -8.80 9.50
N ASP A 248 17.20 -8.83 8.27
CA ASP A 248 17.58 -7.61 7.53
C ASP A 248 16.33 -6.90 7.00
N GLU A 249 15.26 -7.65 6.72
CA GLU A 249 13.98 -7.12 6.29
C GLU A 249 12.95 -6.94 7.42
N ALA A 250 13.18 -7.60 8.56
CA ALA A 250 12.29 -7.56 9.70
C ALA A 250 12.18 -6.16 10.31
N SER A 251 10.95 -5.76 10.60
CA SER A 251 10.67 -4.46 11.19
C SER A 251 9.50 -4.50 12.15
N PHE A 252 9.50 -3.56 13.08
CA PHE A 252 8.29 -3.19 13.80
C PHE A 252 7.76 -1.88 13.22
N TYR A 253 6.48 -1.67 13.43
CA TYR A 253 5.74 -0.50 13.02
C TYR A 253 4.88 -0.05 14.18
N TRP A 254 4.89 1.24 14.48
CA TRP A 254 3.85 1.83 15.31
C TRP A 254 3.38 3.16 14.74
N GLY A 255 2.11 3.44 14.96
CA GLY A 255 1.49 4.71 14.64
C GLY A 255 0.75 5.24 15.84
N LEU A 256 0.91 6.53 16.12
CA LEU A 256 0.18 7.23 17.18
C LEU A 256 -0.65 8.33 16.52
N SER A 257 -1.96 8.29 16.75
CA SER A 257 -2.87 9.37 16.39
C SER A 257 -3.34 10.07 17.66
N VAL A 258 -3.25 11.39 17.69
CA VAL A 258 -3.66 12.24 18.81
C VAL A 258 -4.61 13.33 18.33
N PRO A 259 -5.57 13.77 19.15
CA PRO A 259 -6.41 14.91 18.80
C PRO A 259 -5.56 16.17 18.58
N ARG A 260 -5.82 16.89 17.48
CA ARG A 260 -5.08 18.11 17.12
C ARG A 260 -5.24 19.21 18.18
N GLU A 261 -6.39 19.28 18.82
CA GLU A 261 -6.68 20.24 19.90
C GLU A 261 -5.74 20.13 21.11
N MET A 262 -5.08 18.98 21.31
CA MET A 262 -4.06 18.82 22.36
C MET A 262 -2.73 19.52 22.02
N TYR A 263 -2.54 19.91 20.76
CA TYR A 263 -1.32 20.52 20.23
C TYR A 263 -1.65 21.68 19.29
N PRO A 264 -2.28 22.76 19.79
CA PRO A 264 -2.79 23.84 18.95
C PRO A 264 -1.69 24.58 18.18
N ASP A 265 -0.47 24.61 18.72
CA ASP A 265 0.68 25.31 18.14
C ASP A 265 1.53 24.43 17.22
N TYR A 266 1.17 23.16 17.02
CA TYR A 266 1.91 22.27 16.12
C TYR A 266 1.41 22.45 14.67
N ASP A 267 2.27 23.01 13.83
CA ASP A 267 2.11 22.99 12.38
C ASP A 267 2.86 21.79 11.78
N PRO A 268 2.16 20.78 11.22
CA PRO A 268 2.81 19.65 10.55
C PRO A 268 3.66 20.07 9.35
N ASP A 269 3.42 21.22 8.73
CA ASP A 269 4.14 21.70 7.55
C ASP A 269 5.45 22.45 7.91
N GLU A 270 5.60 22.92 9.15
CA GLU A 270 6.84 23.55 9.64
C GLU A 270 7.88 22.54 10.19
N GLY A 271 7.44 21.31 10.51
CA GLY A 271 8.23 20.26 11.18
C GLY A 271 9.09 19.37 10.28
N GLY A 272 9.32 19.75 9.02
CA GLY A 272 10.19 18.99 8.11
C GLY A 272 11.64 19.00 8.59
N ILE A 273 12.07 17.94 9.28
CA ILE A 273 13.49 17.68 9.52
C ILE A 273 14.16 17.53 8.14
N THR A 274 14.99 18.51 7.79
CA THR A 274 15.97 18.47 6.70
C THR A 274 16.90 17.28 6.79
#